data_AF-A0A952VUD6-F1
#
_entry.id   AF-A0A952VUD6-F1
#
_cell.length_a   1.000
_cell.length_b   1.000
_cell.length_c   1.000
_cell.angle_alpha   90.00
_cell.angle_beta   90.00
_cell.angle_gamma   90.00
#
_symmetry.space_group_name_H-M   'P 1'
#
loop_
_entity.id
_entity.type
_entity.pdbx_description
1 polymer ?
#
loop_
_entity_poly.entity_id
_entity_poly.type
_entity_poly.pdbx_seq_one_letter_code
_entity_poly.pdbx_strand_id
1 'polypeptide(L)'
;MVDIPINRYSTDTFELMSQAVTGWRAQLRHRPPTGSSVFAQDADIYFINVSLMELEDVEEHARLMNIPTNLSLTNEQLEHLLSAASKLLRDDKEFQRLLRDIEAEASTAPFPQQTPK
;
A
#
# COMPACT_ATOMS: atom_id res chain seq x y z
N MET A 1 10.96 30.81 0.73
CA MET A 1 11.15 30.50 -0.71
C MET A 1 12.31 29.53 -0.86
N VAL A 2 12.07 28.25 -0.64
CA VAL A 2 12.62 27.09 -1.37
C VAL A 2 11.64 25.97 -1.07
N ASP A 3 10.53 25.96 -1.81
CA ASP A 3 9.61 24.82 -1.84
C ASP A 3 9.58 24.36 -3.30
N ILE A 4 9.36 23.06 -3.53
CA ILE A 4 8.83 22.45 -4.79
C ILE A 4 9.69 21.37 -5.49
N PRO A 5 11.03 21.19 -5.40
CA PRO A 5 11.65 20.15 -6.24
C PRO A 5 11.22 18.73 -5.84
N ILE A 6 11.36 18.34 -4.58
CA ILE A 6 11.12 16.95 -4.14
C ILE A 6 9.64 16.55 -4.23
N ASN A 7 8.72 17.45 -3.88
CA ASN A 7 7.29 17.10 -3.86
C ASN A 7 6.73 16.89 -5.27
N ARG A 8 7.18 17.69 -6.26
CA ARG A 8 6.75 17.51 -7.65
C ARG A 8 7.20 16.18 -8.24
N TYR A 9 8.44 15.76 -7.97
CA TYR A 9 8.93 14.47 -8.42
C TYR A 9 8.15 13.30 -7.79
N SER A 10 7.63 13.47 -6.57
CA SER A 10 6.77 12.46 -5.92
C SER A 10 5.41 12.33 -6.62
N THR A 11 4.76 13.45 -6.96
CA THR A 11 3.46 13.43 -7.65
C THR A 11 3.57 12.86 -9.07
N ASP A 12 4.54 13.31 -9.87
CA ASP A 12 4.73 12.83 -11.25
C ASP A 12 5.04 11.31 -11.26
N THR A 13 5.82 10.83 -10.29
CA THR A 13 6.11 9.40 -10.12
C THR A 13 4.86 8.61 -9.72
N PHE A 14 4.04 9.16 -8.82
CA PHE A 14 2.79 8.54 -8.41
C PHE A 14 1.82 8.41 -9.59
N GLU A 15 1.65 9.45 -10.38
CA GLU A 15 0.79 9.42 -11.57
C GLU A 15 1.26 8.38 -12.58
N LEU A 16 2.57 8.33 -12.84
CA LEU A 16 3.17 7.34 -13.74
C LEU A 16 2.92 5.91 -13.24
N MET A 17 3.14 5.65 -11.94
CA MET A 17 2.90 4.33 -11.34
C MET A 17 1.42 3.96 -11.37
N SER A 18 0.53 4.89 -11.06
CA SER A 18 -0.93 4.70 -11.12
C SER A 18 -1.40 4.32 -12.53
N GLN A 19 -0.84 4.98 -13.56
CA GLN A 19 -1.11 4.65 -14.95
C GLN A 19 -0.58 3.26 -15.32
N ALA A 20 0.64 2.91 -14.90
CA ALA A 20 1.22 1.59 -15.14
C ALA A 20 0.38 0.48 -14.49
N VAL A 21 -0.03 0.65 -13.23
CA VAL A 21 -0.90 -0.29 -12.51
C VAL A 21 -2.24 -0.45 -13.21
N THR A 22 -2.84 0.65 -13.70
CA THR A 22 -4.09 0.59 -14.47
C THR A 22 -3.93 -0.26 -15.73
N GLY A 23 -2.80 -0.10 -16.44
CA GLY A 23 -2.44 -0.91 -17.60
C GLY A 23 -2.28 -2.39 -17.25
N TRP A 24 -1.55 -2.72 -16.18
CA TRP A 24 -1.34 -4.11 -15.75
C TRP A 24 -2.62 -4.78 -15.29
N ARG A 25 -3.49 -4.08 -14.55
CA ARG A 25 -4.82 -4.59 -14.18
C ARG A 25 -5.66 -4.94 -15.41
N ALA A 26 -5.61 -4.10 -16.45
CA ALA A 26 -6.28 -4.40 -17.70
C ALA A 26 -5.69 -5.64 -18.39
N GLN A 27 -4.36 -5.78 -18.41
CA GLN A 27 -3.70 -6.95 -19.00
C GLN A 27 -4.06 -8.25 -18.27
N LEU A 28 -4.12 -8.23 -16.93
CA LEU A 28 -4.55 -9.39 -16.14
C LEU A 28 -5.99 -9.79 -16.45
N ARG A 29 -6.92 -8.82 -16.51
CA ARG A 29 -8.34 -9.08 -16.79
C ARG A 29 -8.61 -9.62 -18.20
N HIS A 30 -7.84 -9.19 -19.20
CA HIS A 30 -8.04 -9.60 -20.60
C HIS A 30 -7.18 -10.81 -21.00
N ARG A 31 -6.43 -11.40 -20.06
CA ARG A 31 -5.57 -12.54 -20.34
C ARG A 31 -6.41 -13.77 -20.71
N PRO A 32 -6.02 -14.55 -21.74
CA PRO A 32 -6.67 -15.82 -22.01
C PRO A 32 -6.48 -16.82 -20.84
N PRO A 33 -7.52 -17.58 -20.47
CA PRO A 33 -7.47 -18.56 -19.38
C PRO A 33 -6.61 -19.79 -19.70
N THR A 34 -6.22 -19.97 -20.97
CA THR A 34 -5.58 -21.17 -21.52
C THR A 34 -4.06 -21.11 -21.63
N GLY A 35 -3.41 -20.07 -21.09
CA GLY A 35 -1.95 -19.94 -21.07
C GLY A 35 -1.32 -20.38 -19.75
N SER A 36 -0.10 -20.94 -19.80
CA SER A 36 0.77 -21.10 -18.64
C SER A 36 1.16 -19.71 -18.14
N SER A 37 0.45 -19.24 -17.12
CA SER A 37 0.77 -17.98 -16.46
C SER A 37 1.11 -18.25 -15.01
N VAL A 38 2.04 -17.47 -14.50
CA VAL A 38 2.43 -17.46 -13.09
C VAL A 38 1.38 -16.84 -12.18
N PHE A 39 0.42 -16.09 -12.75
CA PHE A 39 -0.67 -15.45 -12.00
C PHE A 39 -1.96 -16.26 -12.09
N ALA A 40 -2.68 -16.32 -10.97
CA ALA A 40 -4.05 -16.85 -10.89
C ALA A 40 -4.98 -16.17 -11.92
N GLN A 41 -6.09 -16.83 -12.26
CA GLN A 41 -7.04 -16.29 -13.26
C GLN A 41 -7.74 -15.02 -12.77
N ASP A 42 -7.96 -14.92 -11.47
CA ASP A 42 -8.59 -13.83 -10.73
C ASP A 42 -7.57 -12.90 -10.05
N ALA A 43 -6.30 -12.98 -10.42
CA ALA A 43 -5.27 -12.11 -9.87
C ALA A 43 -5.59 -10.63 -10.12
N ASP A 44 -5.53 -9.83 -9.06
CA ASP A 44 -5.63 -8.37 -9.11
C ASP A 44 -4.39 -7.72 -8.48
N ILE A 45 -4.17 -6.46 -8.80
CA ILE A 45 -3.07 -5.64 -8.26
C ILE A 45 -3.67 -4.62 -7.31
N TYR A 46 -3.10 -4.43 -6.13
CA TYR A 46 -3.48 -3.37 -5.18
C TYR A 46 -2.34 -2.37 -5.10
N PHE A 47 -2.58 -1.12 -5.48
CA PHE A 47 -1.57 -0.07 -5.41
C PHE A 47 -1.90 0.85 -4.23
N ILE A 48 -1.15 0.68 -3.15
CA ILE A 48 -1.34 1.36 -1.87
C ILE A 48 -0.25 2.41 -1.75
N ASN A 49 -0.66 3.68 -1.65
CA ASN A 49 0.25 4.80 -1.48
C ASN A 49 -0.01 5.45 -0.12
N VAL A 50 1.04 5.57 0.68
CA VAL A 50 0.97 6.15 2.02
C VAL A 50 1.94 7.30 2.10
N SER A 51 1.46 8.49 2.47
CA SER A 51 2.30 9.68 2.61
C SER A 51 2.09 10.33 3.97
N LEU A 52 3.19 10.68 4.65
CA LEU A 52 3.12 11.48 5.88
C LEU A 52 2.51 12.87 5.65
N MET A 53 2.50 13.36 4.41
CA MET A 53 1.86 14.63 4.03
C MET A 53 0.32 14.57 4.14
N GLU A 54 -0.26 13.37 4.23
CA GLU A 54 -1.71 13.16 4.35
C GLU A 54 -2.17 13.12 5.81
N LEU A 55 -1.27 13.39 6.77
CA LEU A 55 -1.62 13.50 8.18
C LEU A 55 -2.48 14.74 8.45
N GLU A 56 -3.65 14.52 9.05
CA GLU A 56 -4.57 15.60 9.45
C GLU A 56 -4.11 16.35 10.70
N ASP A 57 -3.39 15.67 11.61
CA ASP A 57 -2.86 16.28 12.84
C ASP A 57 -1.63 17.13 12.49
N VAL A 58 -1.82 18.45 12.52
CA VAL A 58 -0.79 19.44 12.19
C VAL A 58 0.41 19.38 13.15
N GLU A 59 0.17 19.08 14.43
CA GLU A 59 1.26 18.97 15.40
C GLU A 59 2.05 17.68 15.19
N GLU A 60 1.37 16.57 14.92
CA GLU A 60 2.02 15.29 14.59
C GLU A 60 2.80 15.39 13.29
N HIS A 61 2.23 16.00 12.26
CA HIS A 61 2.90 16.28 11.00
C HIS A 61 4.18 17.10 11.24
N ALA A 62 4.10 18.20 11.99
CA ALA A 62 5.26 19.02 12.30
C ALA A 62 6.33 18.26 13.10
N ARG A 63 5.94 17.42 14.06
CA ARG A 63 6.88 16.56 14.81
C ARG A 63 7.61 15.59 13.89
N LEU A 64 6.90 14.89 13.00
CA LEU A 64 7.48 13.90 12.09
C LEU A 64 8.36 14.55 11.02
N MET A 65 7.97 15.70 10.47
CA MET A 65 8.77 16.43 9.49
C MET A 65 10.06 17.03 10.08
N ASN A 66 10.16 17.13 11.41
CA ASN A 66 11.37 17.58 12.12
C ASN A 66 12.26 16.41 12.57
N ILE A 67 11.92 15.16 12.26
CA ILE A 67 12.81 14.03 12.55
C ILE A 67 14.13 14.23 11.80
N PRO A 68 15.29 14.20 12.49
CA PRO A 68 16.58 14.37 11.83
C PRO A 68 16.79 13.30 10.77
N THR A 69 17.27 13.69 9.59
CA THR A 69 17.62 12.76 8.50
C THR A 69 18.95 12.02 8.75
N ASN A 70 19.39 11.94 10.00
CA ASN A 70 20.55 11.13 10.37
C ASN A 70 20.11 9.65 10.49
N LEU A 71 21.05 8.73 10.35
CA LEU A 71 20.77 7.28 10.41
C LEU A 71 20.53 6.79 11.86
N SER A 72 20.02 7.64 12.75
CA SER A 72 19.82 7.36 14.17
C SER A 72 18.50 7.95 14.67
N LEU A 73 17.51 7.08 14.86
CA LEU A 73 16.24 7.45 15.49
C LEU A 73 16.27 7.09 16.96
N THR A 74 15.72 7.98 17.80
CA THR A 74 15.36 7.59 19.17
C THR A 74 14.17 6.61 19.11
N ASN A 75 14.00 5.79 20.16
CA ASN A 75 12.86 4.88 20.24
C ASN A 75 11.52 5.62 20.14
N GLU A 76 11.41 6.79 20.78
CA GLU A 76 10.22 7.65 20.70
C GLU A 76 9.92 8.08 19.26
N GLN A 77 10.91 8.57 18.52
CA GLN A 77 10.73 8.95 17.11
C GLN A 77 10.32 7.76 16.23
N LEU A 78 10.87 6.57 16.49
CA LEU A 78 10.51 5.35 15.80
C LEU A 78 9.05 4.97 16.07
N GLU A 79 8.62 5.02 17.34
CA GLU A 79 7.24 4.72 17.72
C GLU A 79 6.25 5.69 17.08
N HIS A 80 6.54 6.99 17.09
CA HIS A 80 5.71 7.99 16.41
C HIS A 80 5.61 7.73 14.91
N LEU A 81 6.73 7.44 14.24
CA LEU A 81 6.73 7.14 12.81
C LEU A 81 5.91 5.89 12.49
N LEU A 82 6.08 4.82 13.28
CA LEU A 82 5.35 3.57 13.09
C LEU A 82 3.84 3.75 13.33
N SER A 83 3.48 4.49 14.37
CA SER A 83 2.09 4.80 14.71
C SER A 83 1.40 5.57 13.58
N ALA A 84 2.02 6.67 13.12
CA ALA A 84 1.49 7.49 12.05
C ALA A 84 1.36 6.72 10.72
N ALA A 85 2.42 5.99 10.33
CA ALA A 85 2.38 5.17 9.12
C ALA A 85 1.32 4.07 9.20
N SER A 86 1.18 3.42 10.36
CA SER A 86 0.16 2.40 10.59
C SER A 86 -1.25 2.95 10.49
N LYS A 87 -1.49 4.17 10.99
CA LYS A 87 -2.79 4.84 10.89
C LYS A 87 -3.11 5.16 9.43
N LEU A 88 -2.21 5.86 8.73
CA LEU A 88 -2.40 6.21 7.33
C LEU A 88 -2.64 4.98 6.44
N LEU A 89 -1.88 3.89 6.66
CA LEU A 89 -2.08 2.65 5.92
C LEU A 89 -3.46 2.02 6.18
N ARG A 90 -3.93 2.02 7.42
CA ARG A 90 -5.25 1.45 7.79
C ARG A 90 -6.42 2.28 7.26
N ASP A 91 -6.20 3.58 7.09
CA ASP A 91 -7.20 4.51 6.55
C ASP A 91 -7.23 4.50 5.00
N ASP A 92 -6.20 3.96 4.35
CA ASP A 92 -6.13 3.82 2.89
C ASP A 92 -7.20 2.86 2.33
N LYS A 93 -7.91 3.31 1.30
CA LYS A 93 -9.05 2.58 0.70
C LYS A 93 -8.61 1.33 -0.06
N GLU A 94 -7.46 1.36 -0.71
CA GLU A 94 -6.94 0.20 -1.45
C GLU A 94 -6.41 -0.87 -0.49
N PHE A 95 -5.82 -0.47 0.63
CA PHE A 95 -5.43 -1.39 1.70
C PHE A 95 -6.65 -2.04 2.36
N GLN A 96 -7.69 -1.26 2.66
CA GLN A 96 -8.95 -1.81 3.14
C GLN A 96 -9.61 -2.75 2.12
N ARG A 97 -9.46 -2.48 0.82
CA ARG A 97 -9.92 -3.38 -0.24
C ARG A 97 -9.17 -4.71 -0.21
N LEU A 98 -7.84 -4.65 -0.15
CA LEU A 98 -6.98 -5.84 -0.03
C LEU A 98 -7.39 -6.71 1.16
N LEU A 99 -7.60 -6.12 2.34
CA LEU A 99 -7.99 -6.88 3.53
C LEU A 99 -9.34 -7.58 3.37
N ARG A 100 -10.33 -6.90 2.76
CA ARG A 100 -11.64 -7.50 2.47
C ARG A 100 -11.53 -8.67 1.50
N ASP A 101 -10.72 -8.52 0.47
CA ASP A 101 -10.57 -9.53 -0.57
C ASP A 101 -9.83 -10.78 -0.04
N ILE A 102 -8.81 -10.59 0.82
CA ILE A 102 -8.14 -11.69 1.54
C ILE A 102 -9.11 -12.42 2.49
N GLU A 103 -9.93 -11.68 3.25
CA GLU A 103 -10.91 -12.28 4.17
C GLU A 103 -12.00 -13.07 3.42
N ALA A 104 -12.45 -12.56 2.26
CA ALA A 104 -13.39 -13.24 1.40
C ALA A 104 -12.81 -14.54 0.81
N GLU A 105 -11.53 -14.53 0.41
CA GLU A 105 -10.81 -15.71 -0.06
C GLU A 105 -10.69 -16.77 1.04
N ALA A 106 -10.26 -16.36 2.24
CA ALA A 106 -10.13 -17.24 3.40
C ALA A 106 -11.47 -17.89 3.80
N SER A 107 -12.58 -17.19 3.62
CA SER A 107 -13.93 -17.69 3.92
C SER A 107 -14.47 -18.65 2.85
N THR A 108 -13.93 -18.61 1.63
CA THR A 108 -14.37 -19.44 0.49
C THR A 108 -13.56 -20.73 0.36
N ALA A 109 -12.34 -20.78 0.93
CA ALA A 109 -11.52 -21.99 0.94
C ALA A 109 -12.07 -23.03 1.93
N PRO A 110 -12.49 -24.24 1.49
CA PRO A 110 -12.78 -25.32 2.42
C PRO A 110 -11.50 -25.72 3.15
N PHE A 111 -11.52 -25.72 4.49
CA PHE A 111 -10.44 -26.35 5.26
C PHE A 111 -10.24 -27.78 4.75
N PRO A 112 -9.02 -28.19 4.34
CA PRO A 112 -8.77 -29.58 4.02
C PRO A 112 -9.00 -30.41 5.29
N GLN A 113 -10.10 -31.16 5.31
CA GLN A 113 -10.38 -32.13 6.36
C GLN A 113 -9.26 -33.17 6.33
N GLN A 114 -8.32 -33.06 7.28
CA GLN A 114 -7.33 -34.10 7.51
C GLN A 114 -8.08 -35.33 8.03
N THR A 115 -8.26 -36.33 7.17
CA THR A 115 -8.77 -37.64 7.55
C THR A 115 -7.69 -38.33 8.40
N PRO A 116 -7.92 -38.62 9.69
CA PRO A 116 -6.97 -39.41 10.45
C PRO A 116 -6.95 -40.85 9.90
N LYS A 117 -5.74 -41.37 9.68
CA LYS A 117 -5.46 -42.78 9.36
C LYS A 117 -5.34 -43.58 10.64
#